data_AF-A0A951VFT2-F1
#
_entry.id   AF-A0A951VFT2-F1
#
_cell.length_a   1.000
_cell.length_b   1.000
_cell.length_c   1.000
_cell.angle_alpha   90.00
_cell.angle_beta   90.00
_cell.angle_gamma   90.00
#
_symmetry.space_group_name_H-M   'P 1'
#
loop_
_entity.id
_entity.type
_entity.pdbx_description
1 polymer ?
#
loop_
_entity_poly.entity_id
_entity_poly.type
_entity_poly.pdbx_seq_one_letter_code
_entity_poly.pdbx_strand_id
1 'polypeptide(L)' 'MPSFENTWLPFIYLYGVGGIFFVCGLVIIKKSKAVNFEKKRHRYWWRITLFGFFYYMAIHALLILAALYL' A
#
# COMPACT_ATOMS: atom_id res chain seq x y z
N MET A 1 12.10 4.87 -24.35
CA MET A 1 11.61 4.34 -23.06
C MET A 1 11.91 5.36 -21.98
N PRO A 2 10.95 5.71 -21.11
CA PRO A 2 11.20 6.61 -19.99
C PRO A 2 12.27 6.01 -19.06
N SER A 3 13.09 6.88 -18.46
CA SER A 3 14.18 6.44 -17.60
C SER A 3 13.65 5.84 -16.28
N PHE A 4 14.52 5.13 -15.56
CA PHE A 4 14.17 4.54 -14.26
C PHE A 4 13.69 5.61 -13.26
N GLU A 5 14.33 6.78 -13.25
CA GLU A 5 14.00 7.92 -12.39
C GLU A 5 12.60 8.46 -12.64
N ASN A 6 12.09 8.30 -13.86
CA ASN A 6 10.76 8.79 -14.27
C ASN A 6 9.67 7.71 -14.18
N THR A 7 10.01 6.47 -13.80
CA THR A 7 9.05 5.35 -13.75
C THR A 7 9.06 4.65 -12.40
N TRP A 8 10.18 4.02 -12.06
CA TRP A 8 10.31 3.17 -10.89
C TRP A 8 10.70 3.95 -9.63
N LEU A 9 11.52 4.99 -9.74
CA LEU A 9 11.92 5.78 -8.59
C LEU A 9 10.70 6.43 -7.86
N PRO A 10 9.74 7.06 -8.56
CA PRO A 10 8.55 7.62 -7.91
C PRO A 10 7.65 6.54 -7.31
N PHE A 11 7.54 5.38 -7.99
CA PHE A 11 6.81 4.21 -7.48
C PHE A 11 7.43 3.71 -6.16
N ILE A 12 8.74 3.50 -6.13
CA ILE A 12 9.47 3.06 -4.93
C ILE A 12 9.36 4.10 -3.82
N TYR A 13 9.43 5.40 -4.14
CA TYR A 13 9.24 6.44 -3.15
C TYR A 13 7.84 6.39 -2.54
N LEU A 14 6.80 6.31 -3.37
CA LEU A 14 5.40 6.29 -2.94
C LEU A 14 5.10 5.07 -2.05
N TYR A 15 5.46 3.86 -2.47
CA TYR A 15 5.13 2.64 -1.73
C TYR A 15 6.17 2.25 -0.68
N GLY A 16 7.41 2.70 -0.82
CA GLY A 16 8.47 2.53 0.18
C GLY A 16 8.33 3.54 1.31
N VAL A 17 8.54 4.83 1.03
CA VAL A 17 8.44 5.89 2.04
C VAL A 17 7.00 6.04 2.51
N GLY A 18 6.03 6.12 1.59
CA GLY A 18 4.61 6.13 1.97
C GLY A 18 4.15 4.84 2.66
N GLY A 19 4.74 3.69 2.32
CA GLY A 19 4.50 2.43 3.02
C GLY A 19 4.95 2.45 4.48
N ILE A 20 6.07 3.10 4.79
CA ILE A 20 6.51 3.33 6.18
C ILE A 20 5.45 4.13 6.94
N PHE A 21 4.97 5.24 6.36
CA PHE A 21 3.91 6.04 6.98
C PHE A 21 2.61 5.25 7.17
N PHE A 22 2.23 4.44 6.18
CA PHE A 22 1.07 3.56 6.26
C PHE A 22 1.19 2.56 7.44
N VAL A 23 2.34 1.87 7.56
CA VAL A 23 2.61 0.94 8.67
C VAL A 23 2.61 1.65 10.02
N CYS A 24 3.23 2.83 10.12
CA CYS A 24 3.19 3.66 11.32
C CYS A 24 1.74 3.98 11.74
N GLY A 25 0.88 4.35 10.78
CA GLY A 25 -0.55 4.56 11.00
C GLY A 25 -1.25 3.32 11.54
N LEU A 26 -0.98 2.14 10.96
CA LEU A 26 -1.51 0.86 11.46
C LEU A 26 -1.06 0.57 12.90
N VAL A 27 0.21 0.82 13.22
CA VAL A 27 0.74 0.64 14.58
C VAL A 27 0.02 1.57 15.56
N ILE A 28 -0.21 2.84 15.19
CA ILE A 28 -0.94 3.80 16.03
C ILE A 28 -2.38 3.33 16.27
N ILE A 29 -3.11 2.92 15.22
CA ILE A 29 -4.48 2.39 15.34
C ILE A 29 -4.55 1.19 16.30
N LYS A 30 -3.55 0.31 16.24
CA LYS A 30 -3.46 -0.84 17.14
C LYS A 30 -3.16 -0.42 18.57
N LYS A 31 -2.20 0.50 18.78
CA LYS A 31 -1.79 0.98 20.11
C LYS A 31 -2.88 1.81 20.80
N SER A 32 -3.66 2.59 20.04
CA SER A 32 -4.77 3.37 20.57
C SER A 32 -6.02 2.55 20.90
N LYS A 33 -6.00 1.23 20.65
CA LYS A 33 -7.16 0.32 20.77
C LYS A 33 -8.36 0.74 19.91
N ALA A 34 -8.15 1.54 18.86
CA ALA A 34 -9.19 1.93 17.91
C ALA A 34 -9.73 0.75 17.10
N VAL A 35 -8.92 -0.30 16.93
CA VAL A 35 -9.33 -1.58 16.34
C VAL A 35 -9.49 -2.64 17.44
N ASN A 36 -10.65 -3.30 17.48
CA ASN A 36 -10.89 -4.45 18.35
C ASN A 36 -10.85 -5.74 17.52
N PHE A 37 -9.81 -6.55 17.68
CA PHE A 37 -9.63 -7.79 16.93
C PHE A 37 -10.55 -8.93 17.37
N GLU A 38 -11.34 -8.82 18.43
CA GLU A 38 -12.38 -9.79 18.79
C GLU A 38 -13.63 -9.62 17.91
N LYS A 39 -13.87 -8.39 17.42
CA LYS A 39 -15.00 -8.09 16.52
C LYS A 39 -14.69 -8.51 15.08
N LYS A 40 -15.51 -9.43 14.53
CA LYS A 40 -15.40 -9.91 13.13
C LYS A 40 -15.32 -8.76 12.12
N ARG A 41 -16.14 -7.73 12.28
CA ARG A 41 -16.20 -6.56 11.38
C ARG A 41 -14.90 -5.76 11.36
N HIS A 42 -14.27 -5.57 12.52
CA HIS A 42 -13.00 -4.84 12.62
C HIS A 42 -11.86 -5.65 11.99
N ARG A 43 -11.82 -6.97 12.21
CA ARG A 43 -10.85 -7.85 11.52
C ARG A 43 -11.01 -7.82 10.00
N TYR A 44 -12.26 -7.80 9.52
CA TYR A 44 -12.55 -7.69 8.09
C TYR A 44 -11.98 -6.40 7.51
N TRP A 45 -12.33 -5.24 8.08
CA TRP A 45 -11.83 -3.96 7.59
C TRP A 45 -10.32 -3.83 7.71
N TRP A 46 -9.71 -4.34 8.78
CA TRP A 46 -8.25 -4.38 8.91
C TRP A 46 -7.58 -5.14 7.76
N ARG A 47 -8.13 -6.31 7.38
CA ARG A 47 -7.64 -7.10 6.24
C ARG A 47 -7.87 -6.36 4.92
N ILE A 48 -9.02 -5.71 4.75
CA ILE A 48 -9.31 -4.91 3.55
C ILE A 48 -8.34 -3.73 3.41
N THR A 49 -8.01 -3.04 4.50
CA THR A 49 -7.03 -1.94 4.48
C THR A 49 -5.64 -2.43 4.04
N LEU A 50 -5.17 -3.53 4.61
CA LEU A 50 -3.90 -4.15 4.21
C LEU A 50 -3.94 -4.61 2.75
N PHE A 51 -5.00 -5.34 2.36
CA PHE A 51 -5.18 -5.82 1.00
C PHE A 51 -5.22 -4.67 0.00
N GLY A 52 -5.97 -3.60 0.29
CA GLY A 52 -6.12 -2.44 -0.60
C GLY A 52 -4.79 -1.76 -0.92
N PHE A 53 -3.89 -1.65 0.06
CA PHE A 53 -2.54 -1.12 -0.17
C PHE A 53 -1.76 -1.96 -1.18
N PHE A 54 -1.66 -3.28 -0.96
CA PHE A 54 -0.92 -4.17 -1.85
C PHE A 54 -1.59 -4.37 -3.21
N TYR A 55 -2.92 -4.41 -3.24
CA TYR A 55 -3.71 -4.50 -4.45
C TYR A 55 -3.45 -3.31 -5.37
N TYR A 56 -3.52 -2.09 -4.82
CA TYR A 56 -3.27 -0.89 -5.61
C TYR A 56 -1.80 -0.78 -6.03
N MET A 57 -0.85 -1.15 -5.16
CA MET A 57 0.58 -1.25 -5.49
C MET A 57 0.83 -2.19 -6.67
N ALA A 58 0.19 -3.37 -6.67
CA ALA A 58 0.34 -4.35 -7.74
C ALA A 58 -0.25 -3.84 -9.07
N ILE A 59 -1.47 -3.29 -9.06
CA ILE A 59 -2.08 -2.71 -10.25
C ILE A 59 -1.22 -1.59 -10.81
N HIS A 60 -0.72 -0.70 -9.97
CA HIS A 60 0.13 0.40 -10.41
C HIS A 60 1.43 -0.13 -11.06
N ALA A 61 2.06 -1.15 -10.48
CA ALA A 61 3.23 -1.78 -11.10
C ALA A 61 2.89 -2.44 -12.45
N LEU A 62 1.76 -3.13 -12.55
CA LEU A 62 1.28 -3.73 -13.80
C LEU A 62 1.01 -2.67 -14.87
N LEU A 63 0.48 -1.50 -14.50
CA LEU A 63 0.26 -0.39 -15.43
C LEU A 63 1.58 0.26 -15.88
N ILE A 64 2.59 0.35 -15.02
CA ILE A 64 3.95 0.77 -15.43
C ILE A 64 4.51 -0.22 -16.45
N LEU A 65 4.41 -1.52 -16.18
CA LEU A 65 4.86 -2.55 -17.11
C LEU A 65 4.10 -2.49 -18.43
N ALA A 66 2.78 -2.32 -18.40
CA ALA A 66 1.98 -2.16 -19.60
C ALA A 66 2.44 -0.94 -20.41
N ALA A 67 2.63 0.21 -19.79
CA ALA A 67 3.09 1.41 -20.49
C ALA A 67 4.52 1.30 -21.06
N LEU A 68 5.36 0.42 -20.52
CA LEU A 68 6.73 0.20 -20.98
C LEU A 68 6.84 -0.80 -22.13
N TYR A 69 5.90 -1.76 -22.24
CA TYR A 69 6.06 -2.95 -23.08
C TYR A 69 4.86 -3.28 -23.97
N LEU A 70 3.70 -2.64 -23.79
CA LEU A 70 2.52 -2.73 -24.66
C LEU A 70 2.34 -1.41 -25.41
#